data_AF-A0A964EVD2-F1
#
_entry.id   AF-A0A964EVD2-F1
#
_cell.length_a   1.000
_cell.length_b   1.000
_cell.length_c   1.000
_cell.angle_alpha   90.00
_cell.angle_beta   90.00
_cell.angle_gamma   90.00
#
_symmetry.space_group_name_H-M   'P 1'
#
loop_
_entity.id
_entity.type
_entity.pdbx_description
1 polymer ?
#
loop_
_entity_poly.entity_id
_entity_poly.type
_entity_poly.pdbx_seq_one_letter_code
_entity_poly.pdbx_strand_id
1 'polypeptide(L)'
;MAASPSTSTELTVLRDAIRRGETLRDRLDAAADGTNTLVADGQSWIVPRPQELRRAVAGWTAVIFGTCYVALPFGAEVFGLYPGLLRNLGSSALSLAVMALLTVGVLRVVRPEVRIPRDLANAPRDPVIAATAGGFGTWLVLHNLIPGLMHFDMMSSTMVMTFAAFNLLEGALWGMMLASFVRSRTGAFVLGAAFQLVLMLIWCGIVIF
;
A
#
# COMPACT_ATOMS: atom_id res chain seq x y z
N MET A 1 -36.26 -18.62 37.48
CA MET A 1 -36.04 -19.46 36.28
C MET A 1 -36.08 -18.54 35.06
N ALA A 2 -34.94 -18.19 34.50
CA ALA A 2 -34.85 -17.36 33.29
C ALA A 2 -34.70 -18.31 32.08
N ALA A 3 -35.59 -18.17 31.10
CA ALA A 3 -35.59 -18.96 29.87
C ALA A 3 -34.44 -18.52 28.96
N SER A 4 -33.68 -19.51 28.45
CA SER A 4 -32.59 -19.34 27.49
C SER A 4 -33.13 -19.03 26.09
N PRO A 5 -32.81 -17.87 25.49
CA PRO A 5 -33.08 -17.57 24.10
C PRO A 5 -31.75 -17.51 23.33
N SER A 6 -31.25 -18.63 22.82
CA SER A 6 -30.08 -18.57 21.90
C SER A 6 -30.06 -19.61 20.79
N THR A 7 -30.88 -20.66 20.88
CA THR A 7 -30.70 -21.82 20.00
C THR A 7 -31.17 -21.57 18.56
N SER A 8 -32.19 -20.74 18.32
CA SER A 8 -32.76 -20.55 16.97
C SER A 8 -31.93 -19.62 16.09
N THR A 9 -31.33 -18.58 16.67
CA THR A 9 -30.51 -17.61 15.92
C THR A 9 -29.17 -18.23 15.51
N GLU A 10 -28.55 -19.00 16.40
CA GLU A 10 -27.29 -19.72 16.10
C GLU A 10 -27.48 -20.80 15.03
N LEU A 11 -28.60 -21.52 15.05
CA LEU A 11 -28.93 -22.53 14.03
C LEU A 11 -29.14 -21.93 12.64
N THR A 12 -29.63 -20.69 12.55
CA THR A 12 -29.85 -20.01 11.27
C THR A 12 -28.52 -19.55 10.67
N VAL A 13 -27.61 -19.03 11.50
CA VAL A 13 -26.24 -18.65 11.10
C VAL A 13 -25.44 -19.88 10.65
N LEU A 14 -25.58 -21.02 11.33
CA LEU A 14 -24.91 -22.26 10.98
C LEU A 14 -25.39 -22.82 9.62
N ARG A 15 -26.69 -22.74 9.34
CA ARG A 15 -27.29 -23.21 8.08
C ARG A 15 -26.83 -22.39 6.88
N ASP A 16 -26.74 -21.07 7.04
CA ASP A 16 -26.27 -20.17 5.97
C ASP A 16 -24.76 -20.27 5.74
N ALA A 17 -23.98 -20.74 6.71
CA ALA A 17 -22.56 -21.05 6.55
C ALA A 17 -22.34 -22.38 5.79
N ILE A 18 -23.11 -23.42 6.14
CA ILE A 18 -23.08 -24.73 5.46
C ILE A 18 -23.48 -24.59 3.98
N ARG A 19 -24.43 -23.70 3.66
CA ARG A 19 -24.84 -23.41 2.27
C ARG A 19 -23.75 -22.77 1.41
N ARG A 20 -22.70 -22.20 2.02
CA ARG A 20 -21.60 -21.50 1.31
C ARG A 20 -20.33 -22.32 1.19
N GLY A 21 -20.30 -23.56 1.69
CA GLY A 21 -19.13 -24.44 1.58
C GLY A 21 -17.93 -24.00 2.44
N GLU A 22 -18.11 -23.05 3.35
CA GLU A 22 -17.08 -22.70 4.34
C GLU A 22 -17.09 -23.73 5.47
N THR A 23 -15.98 -24.43 5.69
CA THR A 23 -15.85 -25.36 6.81
C THR A 23 -15.90 -24.56 8.13
N LEU A 24 -16.91 -24.86 8.94
CA LEU A 24 -17.10 -24.30 10.30
C LEU A 24 -15.81 -24.40 11.15
N ARG A 25 -14.97 -25.38 10.84
CA ARG A 25 -13.65 -25.65 11.44
C ARG A 25 -12.65 -24.52 11.20
N ASP A 26 -12.57 -23.97 9.98
CA ASP A 26 -11.59 -22.93 9.63
C ASP A 26 -11.87 -21.61 10.35
N ARG A 27 -13.16 -21.33 10.61
CA ARG A 27 -13.58 -20.13 11.35
C ARG A 27 -13.50 -20.32 12.86
N LEU A 28 -13.72 -21.54 13.36
CA LEU A 28 -13.59 -21.87 14.78
C LEU A 28 -12.11 -21.95 15.20
N ASP A 29 -11.23 -22.51 14.37
CA ASP A 29 -9.79 -22.58 14.66
C ASP A 29 -9.14 -21.18 14.62
N ALA A 30 -9.56 -20.31 13.68
CA ALA A 30 -9.13 -18.91 13.63
C ALA A 30 -9.68 -18.05 14.80
N ALA A 31 -10.83 -18.43 15.37
CA ALA A 31 -11.42 -17.74 16.51
C ALA A 31 -10.90 -18.26 17.87
N ALA A 32 -10.50 -19.54 17.96
CA ALA A 32 -10.11 -20.19 19.20
C ALA A 32 -8.66 -19.92 19.62
N ASP A 33 -7.72 -19.76 18.67
CA ASP A 33 -6.29 -19.62 19.01
C ASP A 33 -5.82 -18.18 19.23
N GLY A 34 -6.67 -17.18 18.98
CA GLY A 34 -6.26 -15.76 18.97
C GLY A 34 -5.18 -15.43 17.92
N THR A 35 -4.76 -16.42 17.13
CA THR A 35 -3.80 -16.29 16.04
C THR A 35 -4.58 -16.01 14.77
N ASN A 36 -4.28 -14.87 14.16
CA ASN A 36 -4.87 -14.43 12.90
C ASN A 36 -4.35 -15.28 11.71
N THR A 37 -4.47 -16.61 11.76
CA THR A 37 -3.90 -17.53 10.78
C THR A 37 -4.99 -18.30 10.04
N LEU A 38 -4.96 -18.33 8.71
CA LEU A 38 -5.78 -19.20 7.87
C LEU A 38 -4.88 -20.24 7.20
N VAL A 39 -5.29 -21.50 7.17
CA VAL A 39 -4.59 -22.57 6.44
C VAL A 39 -5.47 -23.03 5.29
N ALA A 40 -5.02 -22.84 4.06
CA ALA A 40 -5.71 -23.25 2.85
C ALA A 40 -4.70 -23.70 1.80
N ASP A 41 -5.00 -24.79 1.07
CA ASP A 41 -4.17 -25.32 -0.02
C ASP A 41 -2.70 -25.62 0.38
N GLY A 42 -2.49 -26.09 1.62
CA GLY A 42 -1.15 -26.37 2.15
C GLY A 42 -0.33 -25.12 2.48
N GLN A 43 -0.89 -23.90 2.33
CA GLN A 43 -0.26 -22.65 2.72
C GLN A 43 -0.93 -22.03 3.93
N SER A 44 -0.09 -21.45 4.82
CA SER A 44 -0.56 -20.68 5.97
C SER A 44 -0.48 -19.18 5.68
N TRP A 45 -1.55 -18.47 6.00
CA TRP A 45 -1.77 -17.07 5.73
C TRP A 45 -1.98 -16.31 7.03
N ILE A 46 -1.44 -15.11 7.14
CA ILE A 46 -1.74 -14.18 8.23
C ILE A 46 -2.84 -13.21 7.75
N VAL A 47 -3.91 -13.06 8.54
CA VAL A 47 -5.03 -12.15 8.27
C VAL A 47 -5.00 -10.99 9.28
N PRO A 48 -4.25 -9.91 8.99
CA PRO A 48 -4.05 -8.84 9.96
C PRO A 48 -5.38 -8.18 10.37
N ARG A 49 -5.50 -7.86 11.67
CA ARG A 49 -6.65 -7.12 12.20
C ARG A 49 -6.68 -5.70 11.61
N PRO A 50 -7.84 -5.05 11.52
CA PRO A 50 -7.93 -3.68 11.00
C PRO A 50 -7.08 -2.64 11.76
N GLN A 51 -6.78 -2.88 13.05
CA GLN A 51 -5.88 -2.03 13.82
C GLN A 51 -4.41 -2.26 13.43
N GLU A 52 -4.02 -3.50 13.16
CA GLU A 52 -2.67 -3.87 12.72
C GLU A 52 -2.40 -3.30 11.33
N LEU A 53 -3.37 -3.38 10.41
CA LEU A 53 -3.26 -2.76 9.08
C LEU A 53 -3.04 -1.24 9.16
N ARG A 54 -3.76 -0.54 10.04
CA ARG A 54 -3.59 0.91 10.23
C ARG A 54 -2.19 1.25 10.75
N ARG A 55 -1.69 0.50 11.73
CA ARG A 55 -0.33 0.66 12.25
C ARG A 55 0.72 0.35 11.19
N ALA A 56 0.49 -0.69 10.38
CA ALA A 56 1.38 -1.05 9.28
C ALA A 56 1.45 0.05 8.22
N VAL A 57 0.31 0.63 7.81
CA VAL A 57 0.29 1.78 6.87
C VAL A 57 1.08 2.97 7.43
N ALA A 58 0.88 3.31 8.71
CA ALA A 58 1.63 4.40 9.34
C ALA A 58 3.13 4.10 9.39
N GLY A 59 3.52 2.88 9.78
CA GLY A 59 4.92 2.45 9.81
C GLY A 59 5.57 2.46 8.43
N TRP A 60 4.89 1.92 7.41
CA TRP A 60 5.36 1.95 6.02
C TRP A 60 5.51 3.37 5.50
N THR A 61 4.53 4.23 5.76
CA THR A 61 4.60 5.65 5.35
C THR A 61 5.80 6.34 6.00
N ALA A 62 6.05 6.08 7.29
CA ALA A 62 7.20 6.64 8.00
C ALA A 62 8.54 6.16 7.43
N VAL A 63 8.66 4.87 7.10
CA VAL A 63 9.85 4.30 6.45
C VAL A 63 10.06 4.94 5.07
N ILE A 64 9.02 5.02 4.25
CA ILE A 64 9.10 5.62 2.92
C ILE A 64 9.47 7.10 3.01
N PHE A 65 8.86 7.85 3.93
CA PHE A 65 9.23 9.24 4.17
C PHE A 65 10.70 9.38 4.57
N GLY A 66 11.13 8.63 5.59
CA GLY A 66 12.51 8.67 6.07
C GLY A 66 13.53 8.30 4.99
N THR A 67 13.25 7.29 4.17
CA THR A 67 14.16 6.83 3.12
C THR A 67 14.11 7.73 1.88
N CYS A 68 12.93 7.90 1.27
CA CYS A 68 12.77 8.53 -0.05
C CYS A 68 12.71 10.05 -0.01
N TYR A 69 12.30 10.64 1.13
CA TYR A 69 12.10 12.09 1.24
C TYR A 69 13.11 12.79 2.14
N VAL A 70 13.81 12.04 3.02
CA VAL A 70 14.85 12.58 3.89
C VAL A 70 16.23 12.05 3.50
N ALA A 71 16.50 10.76 3.73
CA ALA A 71 17.85 10.21 3.63
C ALA A 71 18.44 10.28 2.20
N LEU A 72 17.66 9.90 1.19
CA LEU A 72 18.11 9.92 -0.20
C LEU A 72 18.25 11.34 -0.76
N PRO A 73 17.26 12.24 -0.62
CA PRO A 73 17.42 13.66 -0.95
C PRO A 73 18.61 14.32 -0.28
N PHE A 74 18.81 14.06 1.02
CA PHE A 74 19.96 14.58 1.75
C PHE A 74 21.27 14.08 1.15
N GLY A 75 21.39 12.78 0.86
CA GLY A 75 22.55 12.22 0.19
C GLY A 75 22.80 12.87 -1.18
N ALA A 76 21.77 12.95 -2.03
CA ALA A 76 21.89 13.57 -3.35
C ALA A 76 22.31 15.04 -3.29
N GLU A 77 21.82 15.80 -2.31
CA GLU A 77 22.18 17.20 -2.13
C GLU A 77 23.63 17.36 -1.65
N VAL A 78 24.08 16.54 -0.69
CA VAL A 78 25.48 16.51 -0.21
C VAL A 78 26.47 16.18 -1.33
N PHE A 79 26.10 15.29 -2.25
CA PHE A 79 26.95 14.92 -3.40
C PHE A 79 26.71 15.79 -4.65
N GLY A 80 25.86 16.82 -4.58
CA GLY A 80 25.60 17.73 -5.70
C GLY A 80 24.89 17.06 -6.90
N LEU A 81 24.22 15.93 -6.69
CA LEU A 81 23.53 15.18 -7.75
C LEU A 81 22.20 15.83 -8.15
N TYR A 82 21.50 16.42 -7.18
CA TYR A 82 20.22 17.10 -7.39
C TYR A 82 20.01 18.19 -6.33
N PRO A 83 20.44 19.43 -6.61
CA PRO A 83 20.35 20.54 -5.67
C PRO A 83 18.91 20.94 -5.35
N GLY A 84 18.64 21.27 -4.08
CA GLY A 84 17.37 21.86 -3.66
C GLY A 84 16.23 20.86 -3.43
N LEU A 85 16.50 19.56 -3.45
CA LEU A 85 15.50 18.52 -3.17
C LEU A 85 14.87 18.68 -1.78
N LEU A 86 15.65 19.10 -0.78
CA LEU A 86 15.15 19.25 0.59
C LEU A 86 14.23 20.46 0.78
N ARG A 87 14.16 21.40 -0.19
CA ARG A 87 13.32 22.60 -0.09
C ARG A 87 11.83 22.26 0.01
N ASN A 88 11.41 21.17 -0.62
CA ASN A 88 10.02 20.75 -0.65
C ASN A 88 9.67 19.73 0.45
N LEU A 89 10.54 19.52 1.44
CA LEU A 89 10.34 18.51 2.47
C LEU A 89 9.02 18.67 3.22
N GLY A 90 8.63 19.92 3.55
CA GLY A 90 7.37 20.22 4.22
C GLY A 90 6.14 19.82 3.39
N SER A 91 6.10 20.23 2.12
CA SER A 91 5.01 19.88 1.20
C SER A 91 4.94 18.37 0.95
N SER A 92 6.09 17.69 0.85
CA SER A 92 6.16 16.24 0.73
C SER A 92 5.64 15.52 1.98
N ALA A 93 6.03 15.99 3.18
CA ALA A 93 5.53 15.44 4.43
C ALA A 93 4.00 15.58 4.55
N LEU A 94 3.45 16.74 4.19
CA LEU A 94 2.02 16.98 4.20
C LEU A 94 1.29 16.09 3.17
N SER A 95 1.83 15.97 1.96
CA SER A 95 1.25 15.14 0.90
C SER A 95 1.15 13.68 1.33
N LEU A 96 2.22 13.15 1.94
CA LEU A 96 2.25 11.79 2.47
C LEU A 96 1.33 11.59 3.66
N ALA A 97 1.21 12.60 4.55
CA ALA A 97 0.25 12.54 5.64
C ALA A 97 -1.20 12.47 5.13
N VAL A 98 -1.56 13.29 4.14
CA VAL A 98 -2.89 13.22 3.49
C VAL A 98 -3.08 11.85 2.83
N MET A 99 -2.09 11.35 2.11
CA MET A 99 -2.18 10.05 1.44
C MET A 99 -2.35 8.89 2.44
N ALA A 100 -1.65 8.94 3.57
CA ALA A 100 -1.80 7.96 4.64
C ALA A 100 -3.21 8.01 5.27
N LEU A 101 -3.75 9.22 5.51
CA LEU A 101 -5.12 9.40 6.00
C LEU A 101 -6.15 8.86 5.02
N LEU A 102 -6.00 9.16 3.72
CA LEU A 102 -6.85 8.61 2.67
C LEU A 102 -6.79 7.09 2.62
N THR A 103 -5.58 6.52 2.66
CA THR A 103 -5.38 5.07 2.69
C THR A 103 -6.09 4.44 3.89
N VAL A 104 -5.92 5.00 5.10
CA VAL A 104 -6.62 4.54 6.30
C VAL A 104 -8.14 4.68 6.17
N GLY A 105 -8.63 5.74 5.53
CA GLY A 105 -10.04 5.94 5.21
C GLY A 105 -10.58 4.83 4.29
N VAL A 106 -9.90 4.58 3.18
CA VAL A 106 -10.22 3.50 2.23
C VAL A 106 -10.24 2.14 2.92
N LEU A 107 -9.25 1.84 3.78
CA LEU A 107 -9.22 0.60 4.55
C LEU A 107 -10.44 0.41 5.47
N ARG A 108 -10.97 1.50 6.04
CA ARG A 108 -12.17 1.43 6.89
C ARG A 108 -13.45 1.17 6.09
N VAL A 109 -13.55 1.73 4.89
CA VAL A 109 -14.74 1.65 4.03
C VAL A 109 -14.75 0.34 3.24
N VAL A 110 -13.67 0.05 2.52
CA VAL A 110 -13.56 -1.11 1.63
C VAL A 110 -13.31 -2.40 2.41
N ARG A 111 -12.60 -2.32 3.54
CA ARG A 111 -12.22 -3.47 4.38
C ARG A 111 -11.60 -4.60 3.55
N PRO A 112 -10.53 -4.32 2.79
CA PRO A 112 -9.96 -5.31 1.88
C PRO A 112 -9.45 -6.52 2.66
N GLU A 113 -9.61 -7.70 2.05
CA GLU A 113 -9.11 -8.94 2.62
C GLU A 113 -7.61 -9.09 2.33
N VAL A 114 -6.79 -8.65 3.29
CA VAL A 114 -5.34 -8.83 3.24
C VAL A 114 -4.99 -10.23 3.75
N ARG A 115 -4.27 -11.00 2.95
CA ARG A 115 -3.69 -12.29 3.39
C ARG A 115 -2.20 -12.30 3.09
N ILE A 116 -1.37 -12.36 4.12
CA ILE A 116 0.09 -12.33 3.99
C ILE A 116 0.58 -13.78 4.05
N PRO A 117 1.31 -14.29 3.04
CA PRO A 117 1.89 -15.64 3.14
C PRO A 117 2.85 -15.70 4.33
N ARG A 118 2.75 -16.74 5.18
CA ARG A 118 3.74 -16.95 6.25
C ARG A 118 5.13 -17.23 5.70
N ASP A 119 5.18 -17.98 4.60
CA ASP A 119 6.41 -18.24 3.89
C ASP A 119 6.69 -17.12 2.88
N LEU A 120 7.44 -16.11 3.34
CA LEU A 120 7.85 -14.99 2.51
C LEU A 120 8.79 -15.40 1.37
N ALA A 121 9.50 -16.53 1.49
CA ALA A 121 10.42 -16.98 0.44
C ALA A 121 9.66 -17.39 -0.82
N ASN A 122 8.45 -17.94 -0.65
CA ASN A 122 7.55 -18.37 -1.71
C ASN A 122 6.42 -17.37 -2.01
N ALA A 123 6.49 -16.15 -1.44
CA ALA A 123 5.49 -15.12 -1.71
C ALA A 123 5.52 -14.69 -3.19
N PRO A 124 4.35 -14.56 -3.86
CA PRO A 124 4.31 -14.15 -5.26
C PRO A 124 4.85 -12.72 -5.42
N ARG A 125 5.92 -12.57 -6.20
CA ARG A 125 6.59 -11.27 -6.45
C ARG A 125 5.92 -10.46 -7.55
N ASP A 126 5.15 -11.10 -8.42
CA ASP A 126 4.58 -10.44 -9.59
C ASP A 126 3.66 -9.26 -9.26
N PRO A 127 2.80 -9.31 -8.22
CA PRO A 127 1.97 -8.17 -7.85
C PRO A 127 2.80 -6.96 -7.40
N VAL A 128 3.94 -7.19 -6.73
CA VAL A 128 4.86 -6.11 -6.32
C VAL A 128 5.42 -5.43 -7.56
N ILE A 129 6.00 -6.20 -8.48
CA ILE A 129 6.58 -5.68 -9.72
C ILE A 129 5.52 -4.93 -10.55
N ALA A 130 4.31 -5.49 -10.64
CA ALA A 130 3.22 -4.86 -11.37
C ALA A 130 2.78 -3.53 -10.73
N ALA A 131 2.63 -3.47 -9.41
CA ALA A 131 2.30 -2.23 -8.71
C ALA A 131 3.40 -1.16 -8.87
N THR A 132 4.66 -1.54 -8.73
CA THR A 132 5.81 -0.66 -8.99
C THR A 132 5.79 -0.12 -10.41
N ALA A 133 5.56 -0.98 -11.41
CA ALA A 133 5.50 -0.59 -12.82
C ALA A 133 4.33 0.37 -13.10
N GLY A 134 3.16 0.12 -12.51
CA GLY A 134 1.99 1.00 -12.63
C GLY A 134 2.25 2.38 -12.04
N GLY A 135 2.83 2.43 -10.84
CA GLY A 135 3.20 3.69 -10.19
C GLY A 135 4.28 4.44 -10.96
N PHE A 136 5.39 3.78 -11.28
CA PHE A 136 6.51 4.39 -12.00
C PHE A 136 6.13 4.85 -13.42
N GLY A 137 5.35 4.05 -14.15
CA GLY A 137 4.84 4.43 -15.47
C GLY A 137 3.91 5.65 -15.39
N THR A 138 3.05 5.71 -14.37
CA THR A 138 2.19 6.88 -14.14
C THR A 138 3.02 8.12 -13.81
N TRP A 139 4.01 8.00 -12.93
CA TRP A 139 4.94 9.09 -12.61
C TRP A 139 5.61 9.66 -13.86
N LEU A 140 6.14 8.77 -14.73
CA LEU A 140 6.82 9.16 -15.97
C LEU A 140 5.88 9.94 -16.91
N VAL A 141 4.64 9.50 -17.03
CA VAL A 141 3.63 10.21 -17.84
C VAL A 141 3.28 11.56 -17.22
N LEU A 142 3.03 11.63 -15.90
CA LEU A 142 2.57 12.84 -15.24
C LEU A 142 3.59 13.98 -15.28
N HIS A 143 4.89 13.70 -15.20
CA HIS A 143 5.94 14.71 -15.33
C HIS A 143 5.97 15.42 -16.68
N ASN A 144 5.31 14.86 -17.70
CA ASN A 144 5.19 15.47 -19.03
C ASN A 144 3.80 16.04 -19.31
N LEU A 145 2.87 15.95 -18.37
CA LEU A 145 1.47 16.35 -18.59
C LEU A 145 0.95 17.33 -17.54
N ILE A 146 1.39 17.24 -16.29
CA ILE A 146 0.85 18.06 -15.20
C ILE A 146 1.61 19.40 -15.13
N PRO A 147 0.92 20.54 -15.28
CA PRO A 147 1.50 21.86 -15.01
C PRO A 147 1.97 21.95 -13.56
N GLY A 148 3.20 22.43 -13.34
CA GLY A 148 3.83 22.55 -12.02
C GLY A 148 4.82 21.43 -11.69
N LEU A 149 4.84 20.35 -12.47
CA LEU A 149 5.96 19.42 -12.48
C LEU A 149 7.01 19.87 -13.51
N MET A 150 8.28 19.76 -13.15
CA MET A 150 9.35 19.97 -14.11
C MET A 150 9.33 18.81 -15.12
N HIS A 151 9.22 19.16 -16.41
CA HIS A 151 9.38 18.20 -17.50
C HIS A 151 10.80 17.65 -17.57
N PHE A 152 10.95 16.44 -18.10
CA PHE A 152 12.25 15.79 -18.22
C PHE A 152 13.19 16.45 -19.23
N ASP A 153 12.67 17.17 -20.24
CA ASP A 153 13.48 17.92 -21.19
C ASP A 153 14.18 19.14 -20.56
N MET A 154 13.66 19.64 -19.44
CA MET A 154 14.26 20.70 -18.64
C MET A 154 15.26 20.19 -17.60
N MET A 155 15.41 18.87 -17.45
CA MET A 155 16.32 18.24 -16.49
C MET A 155 17.62 17.80 -17.17
N SER A 156 18.74 17.91 -16.46
CA SER A 156 19.99 17.28 -16.93
C SER A 156 19.87 15.75 -16.87
N SER A 157 20.63 15.02 -17.68
CA SER A 157 20.61 13.55 -17.67
C SER A 157 20.92 12.96 -16.29
N THR A 158 21.85 13.58 -15.54
CA THR A 158 22.15 13.18 -14.16
C THR A 158 20.92 13.32 -13.26
N MET A 159 20.24 14.46 -13.35
CA MET A 159 19.04 14.73 -12.56
C MET A 159 17.90 13.77 -12.91
N VAL A 160 17.66 13.49 -14.19
CA VAL A 160 16.65 12.50 -14.63
C VAL A 160 16.97 11.12 -14.07
N MET A 161 18.23 10.66 -14.17
CA MET A 161 18.64 9.34 -13.70
C MET A 161 18.54 9.21 -12.18
N THR A 162 18.99 10.22 -11.42
CA THR A 162 18.86 10.25 -9.96
C THR A 162 17.38 10.26 -9.56
N PHE A 163 16.56 11.08 -10.21
CA PHE A 163 15.15 11.19 -9.87
C PHE A 163 14.36 9.93 -10.24
N ALA A 164 14.67 9.30 -11.38
CA ALA A 164 14.12 8.01 -11.76
C ALA A 164 14.52 6.90 -10.78
N ALA A 165 15.78 6.86 -10.32
CA ALA A 165 16.23 5.89 -9.32
C ALA A 165 15.47 6.04 -7.99
N PHE A 166 15.25 7.28 -7.54
CA PHE A 166 14.49 7.56 -6.33
C PHE A 166 13.02 7.14 -6.47
N ASN A 167 12.37 7.48 -7.58
CA ASN A 167 10.99 7.09 -7.84
C ASN A 167 10.81 5.59 -8.06
N LEU A 168 11.79 4.91 -8.64
CA LEU A 168 11.75 3.45 -8.77
C LEU A 168 11.82 2.78 -7.41
N LEU A 169 12.71 3.25 -6.53
CA LEU A 169 12.81 2.73 -5.16
C LEU A 169 11.55 3.05 -4.35
N GLU A 170 11.07 4.29 -4.39
CA GLU A 170 9.83 4.69 -3.74
C GLU A 170 8.65 3.85 -4.25
N GLY A 171 8.52 3.72 -5.57
CA GLY A 171 7.51 2.88 -6.22
C GLY A 171 7.61 1.41 -5.82
N ALA A 172 8.82 0.89 -5.59
CA ALA A 172 9.02 -0.46 -5.10
C ALA A 172 8.57 -0.62 -3.63
N LEU A 173 8.88 0.34 -2.77
CA LEU A 173 8.43 0.34 -1.37
C LEU A 173 6.90 0.43 -1.27
N TRP A 174 6.28 1.35 -2.02
CA TRP A 174 4.81 1.40 -2.11
C TRP A 174 4.25 0.15 -2.76
N GLY A 175 4.87 -0.36 -3.82
CA GLY A 175 4.47 -1.57 -4.53
C GLY A 175 4.38 -2.78 -3.60
N MET A 176 5.33 -2.95 -2.68
CA MET A 176 5.30 -4.00 -1.66
C MET A 176 4.09 -3.86 -0.72
N MET A 177 3.77 -2.64 -0.29
CA MET A 177 2.59 -2.38 0.53
C MET A 177 1.30 -2.65 -0.26
N LEU A 178 1.18 -2.09 -1.47
CA LEU A 178 -0.03 -2.15 -2.30
C LEU A 178 -0.34 -3.57 -2.78
N ALA A 179 0.70 -4.33 -3.15
CA ALA A 179 0.58 -5.73 -3.55
C ALA A 179 -0.07 -6.62 -2.48
N SER A 180 -0.03 -6.23 -1.21
CA SER A 180 -0.69 -6.97 -0.12
C SER A 180 -2.22 -6.94 -0.23
N PHE A 181 -2.79 -6.00 -0.99
CA PHE A 181 -4.24 -5.79 -1.12
C PHE A 181 -4.86 -6.43 -2.36
N VAL A 182 -4.05 -6.95 -3.29
CA VAL A 182 -4.51 -7.41 -4.60
C VAL A 182 -3.74 -8.66 -5.04
N ARG A 183 -4.44 -9.59 -5.68
CA ARG A 183 -3.85 -10.88 -6.09
C ARG A 183 -3.43 -10.93 -7.55
N SER A 184 -4.09 -10.15 -8.40
CA SER A 184 -3.81 -10.14 -9.83
C SER A 184 -2.76 -9.10 -10.18
N ARG A 185 -1.92 -9.41 -11.18
CA ARG A 185 -0.93 -8.48 -11.73
C ARG A 185 -1.62 -7.20 -12.25
N THR A 186 -2.73 -7.35 -12.96
CA THR A 186 -3.51 -6.23 -13.48
C THR A 186 -4.09 -5.36 -12.37
N GLY A 187 -4.65 -5.96 -11.31
CA GLY A 187 -5.15 -5.21 -10.16
C GLY A 187 -4.05 -4.44 -9.44
N ALA A 188 -2.87 -5.05 -9.30
CA ALA A 188 -1.69 -4.41 -8.72
C ALA A 188 -1.18 -3.23 -9.56
N PHE A 189 -1.09 -3.41 -10.88
CA PHE A 189 -0.70 -2.34 -11.80
C PHE A 189 -1.66 -1.14 -11.69
N VAL A 190 -2.97 -1.38 -11.76
CA VAL A 190 -3.99 -0.31 -11.66
C VAL A 190 -3.92 0.37 -10.30
N LEU A 191 -3.73 -0.40 -9.22
CA LEU A 191 -3.62 0.16 -7.87
C LEU A 191 -2.38 1.04 -7.71
N GLY A 192 -1.23 0.61 -8.23
CA GLY A 192 0.00 1.41 -8.24
C GLY A 192 -0.14 2.69 -9.06
N ALA A 193 -0.75 2.61 -10.25
CA ALA A 193 -1.02 3.76 -11.10
C ALA A 193 -1.95 4.77 -10.42
N ALA A 194 -3.08 4.30 -9.87
CA ALA A 194 -4.03 5.15 -9.17
C ALA A 194 -3.41 5.80 -7.92
N PHE A 195 -2.61 5.05 -7.16
CA PHE A 195 -1.91 5.57 -5.99
C PHE A 195 -0.96 6.72 -6.38
N GLN A 196 -0.13 6.52 -7.40
CA GLN A 196 0.80 7.54 -7.88
C GLN A 196 0.07 8.79 -8.39
N LEU A 197 -1.03 8.60 -9.12
CA LEU A 197 -1.84 9.70 -9.62
C LEU A 197 -2.39 10.55 -8.48
N VAL A 198 -3.01 9.92 -7.48
CA VAL A 198 -3.58 10.63 -6.32
C VAL A 198 -2.47 11.34 -5.53
N LEU A 199 -1.33 10.69 -5.29
CA LEU A 199 -0.20 11.29 -4.59
C LEU A 199 0.31 12.55 -5.32
N MET A 200 0.48 12.46 -6.64
CA MET A 200 0.94 13.59 -7.46
C MET A 200 -0.07 14.73 -7.49
N LEU A 201 -1.37 14.44 -7.57
CA LEU A 201 -2.43 15.46 -7.52
C LEU A 201 -2.45 16.18 -6.15
N ILE A 202 -2.29 15.44 -5.05
CA ILE A 202 -2.20 16.03 -3.71
C ILE A 202 -0.96 16.92 -3.61
N TRP A 203 0.20 16.43 -4.04
CA TRP A 203 1.44 17.19 -3.97
C TRP A 203 1.38 18.47 -4.80
N CYS A 204 0.92 18.37 -6.05
CA CYS A 204 0.75 19.55 -6.91
C CYS A 204 -0.26 20.52 -6.30
N GLY A 205 -1.37 20.01 -5.73
CA GLY A 205 -2.36 20.83 -5.04
C GLY A 205 -1.80 21.60 -3.84
N ILE A 206 -0.82 21.05 -3.12
CA ILE A 206 -0.16 21.69 -1.96
C ILE A 206 0.95 22.66 -2.39
N VAL A 207 1.65 22.37 -3.49
CA VAL A 207 2.81 23.18 -3.92
C VAL A 207 2.38 24.36 -4.80
N ILE A 208 1.32 24.20 -5.59
CA ILE A 208 0.87 25.21 -6.55
C ILE A 208 -0.09 26.23 -5.90
N PHE A 209 -0.89 25.80 -4.93
CA PHE A 209 -1.91 26.63 -4.25
C PHE A 209 -1.56 26.86 -2.79
#